data_AF-A0A1G2DV40-F1
#
_entry.id   AF-A0A1G2DV40-F1
#
_cell.length_a   1.000
_cell.length_b   1.000
_cell.length_c   1.000
_cell.angle_alpha   90.00
_cell.angle_beta   90.00
_cell.angle_gamma   90.00
#
_symmetry.space_group_name_H-M   'P 1'
#
loop_
_entity.id
_entity.type
_entity.pdbx_description
1 polymer ?
#
loop_
_entity_poly.entity_id
_entity_poly.type
_entity_poly.pdbx_seq_one_letter_code
_entity_poly.pdbx_strand_id
1 'polypeptide(L)'
;MTRPKATLAALLITAIGLLLPSCRTIDSKPCAFVSDRDDIYRKQIVEIKRLDIPAEVDSAFKNGDERLLAVMEDGITIPGKPDNYKHAGLRIIPNTTDAPSSTTEQELQRVAYNYAKQYNQLMISKIKSK
;
A
#
# COMPACT_ATOMS: atom_id res chain seq x y z
N MET A 1 22.65 -41.90 25.81
CA MET A 1 22.89 -40.66 25.03
C MET A 1 22.63 -39.47 25.93
N THR A 2 23.69 -38.90 26.48
CA THR A 2 23.69 -37.83 27.48
C THR A 2 23.89 -36.48 26.79
N ARG A 3 22.97 -35.52 27.01
CA ARG A 3 23.08 -34.15 26.48
C ARG A 3 23.88 -33.27 27.46
N PRO A 4 24.85 -32.46 27.00
CA PRO A 4 25.55 -31.52 27.86
C PRO A 4 24.72 -30.23 28.06
N LYS A 5 24.76 -29.74 29.30
CA LYS A 5 24.20 -28.45 29.73
C LYS A 5 25.15 -27.34 29.26
N ALA A 6 24.64 -26.38 28.48
CA ALA A 6 25.39 -25.20 28.08
C ALA A 6 25.18 -24.06 29.09
N THR A 7 26.32 -23.53 29.51
CA THR A 7 26.56 -22.63 30.64
C THR A 7 26.14 -21.19 30.36
N LEU A 8 25.48 -20.57 31.35
CA LEU A 8 25.28 -19.12 31.44
C LEU A 8 26.63 -18.38 31.40
N ALA A 9 26.79 -17.46 30.45
CA ALA A 9 27.80 -16.40 30.53
C ALA A 9 27.08 -15.06 30.56
N ALA A 10 26.95 -14.51 31.76
CA ALA A 10 26.51 -13.14 31.98
C ALA A 10 27.67 -12.19 31.63
N LEU A 11 27.55 -11.48 30.51
CA LEU A 11 28.51 -10.46 30.11
C LEU A 11 28.00 -9.08 30.57
N LEU A 12 28.59 -8.61 31.66
CA LEU A 12 28.40 -7.27 32.22
C LEU A 12 29.17 -6.28 31.35
N ILE A 13 28.48 -5.49 30.52
CA ILE A 13 29.09 -4.42 29.73
C ILE A 13 28.94 -3.10 30.48
N THR A 14 30.07 -2.63 31.00
CA THR A 14 30.25 -1.36 31.70
C THR A 14 30.01 -0.19 30.76
N ALA A 15 29.08 0.68 31.12
CA ALA A 15 28.80 1.93 30.41
C ALA A 15 29.95 2.92 30.61
N ILE A 16 30.72 3.19 29.56
CA ILE A 16 31.65 4.32 29.49
C ILE A 16 30.90 5.50 28.88
N GLY A 17 30.52 6.45 29.74
CA GLY A 17 29.98 7.73 29.35
C GLY A 17 31.06 8.58 28.69
N LEU A 18 30.99 8.71 27.37
CA LEU A 18 31.66 9.77 26.62
C LEU A 18 30.68 10.93 26.48
N LEU A 19 30.95 12.01 27.23
CA LEU A 19 30.36 13.32 27.02
C LEU A 19 30.71 13.81 25.61
N LEU A 20 29.74 13.71 24.70
CA LEU A 20 29.78 14.43 23.43
C LEU A 20 29.20 15.83 23.63
N PRO A 21 29.78 16.86 22.98
CA PRO A 21 29.31 18.23 23.06
C PRO A 21 27.87 18.31 22.56
N SER A 22 27.00 18.95 23.34
CA SER A 22 25.61 19.21 23.01
C SER A 22 25.50 19.94 21.67
N CYS A 23 25.23 19.19 20.61
CA CYS A 23 24.68 19.74 19.38
C CYS A 23 23.37 20.44 19.76
N ARG A 24 23.36 21.77 19.65
CA ARG A 24 22.15 22.59 19.73
C ARG A 24 21.15 22.02 18.75
N THR A 25 20.09 21.43 19.28
CA THR A 25 18.89 21.08 18.52
C THR A 25 18.34 22.38 17.96
N ILE A 26 18.49 22.57 16.65
CA ILE A 26 17.72 23.56 15.91
C ILE A 26 16.27 23.17 16.14
N ASP A 27 15.51 24.03 16.82
CA ASP A 27 14.05 23.97 16.98
C ASP A 27 13.40 24.13 15.60
N SER A 28 13.61 23.17 14.70
CA SER A 28 12.76 23.01 13.55
C SER A 28 11.43 22.47 14.08
N LYS A 29 10.52 23.38 14.41
CA LYS A 29 9.10 23.03 14.55
C LYS A 29 8.76 22.13 13.36
N PRO A 30 8.38 20.86 13.58
CA PRO A 30 8.04 19.98 12.48
C PRO A 30 6.90 20.66 11.72
N CYS A 31 7.10 20.91 10.44
CA CYS A 31 6.08 21.45 9.57
C CYS A 31 4.87 20.52 9.65
N ALA A 32 3.86 20.92 10.44
CA ALA A 32 2.66 20.14 10.74
C ALA A 32 1.69 20.14 9.54
N PHE A 33 2.18 19.72 8.37
CA PHE A 33 1.44 19.66 7.11
C PHE A 33 1.20 18.21 6.64
N VAL A 34 1.35 17.24 7.54
CA VAL A 34 1.28 15.80 7.24
C VAL A 34 -0.10 15.19 7.58
N SER A 35 -1.03 15.93 8.20
CA SER A 35 -2.28 15.33 8.71
C SER A 35 -3.28 14.90 7.63
N ASP A 36 -3.41 15.65 6.54
CA ASP A 36 -4.60 15.49 5.69
C ASP A 36 -4.51 14.30 4.73
N ARG A 37 -3.32 13.96 4.23
CA ARG A 37 -3.13 12.83 3.31
C ARG A 37 -3.21 11.48 4.01
N ASP A 38 -2.64 11.37 5.20
CA ASP A 38 -2.67 10.13 5.97
C ASP A 38 -4.12 9.74 6.35
N ASP A 39 -4.98 10.71 6.62
CA ASP A 39 -6.41 10.45 6.87
C ASP A 39 -7.14 9.96 5.61
N ILE A 40 -6.79 10.48 4.43
CA ILE A 40 -7.30 9.97 3.14
C ILE A 40 -6.88 8.51 2.96
N TYR A 41 -5.60 8.20 3.17
CA TYR A 41 -5.08 6.85 3.03
C TYR A 41 -5.75 5.86 4.00
N ARG A 42 -5.94 6.25 5.27
CA ARG A 42 -6.62 5.41 6.27
C ARG A 42 -8.07 5.12 5.89
N LYS A 43 -8.81 6.12 5.42
CA LYS A 43 -10.20 5.93 4.96
C LYS A 43 -10.24 4.96 3.79
N GLN A 44 -9.38 5.13 2.80
CA GLN A 44 -9.31 4.25 1.64
C GLN A 44 -8.91 2.81 2.00
N ILE A 45 -7.97 2.62 2.93
CA ILE A 45 -7.62 1.29 3.46
C ILE A 45 -8.86 0.58 4.03
N VAL A 46 -9.66 1.30 4.82
CA VAL A 46 -10.89 0.75 5.42
C VAL A 46 -11.92 0.41 4.34
N GLU A 47 -12.08 1.27 3.34
CA GLU A 47 -12.99 1.03 2.22
C GLU A 47 -12.58 -0.21 1.43
N ILE A 48 -11.33 -0.32 0.98
CA ILE A 48 -10.84 -1.47 0.22
C ILE A 48 -11.00 -2.78 1.02
N LYS A 49 -10.72 -2.75 2.33
CA LYS A 49 -10.87 -3.93 3.20
C LYS A 49 -12.33 -4.39 3.39
N ARG A 50 -13.31 -3.53 3.08
CA ARG A 50 -14.75 -3.83 3.22
C ARG A 50 -15.40 -4.33 1.91
N LEU A 51 -14.70 -4.21 0.78
CA LEU A 51 -15.24 -4.63 -0.52
C LEU A 51 -15.33 -6.15 -0.63
N ASP A 52 -16.44 -6.62 -1.20
CA ASP A 52 -16.62 -8.01 -1.61
C ASP A 52 -16.09 -8.18 -3.04
N ILE A 53 -14.87 -8.71 -3.16
CA ILE A 53 -14.15 -8.79 -4.44
C ILE A 53 -14.93 -9.60 -5.49
N PRO A 54 -15.46 -10.81 -5.20
CA PRO A 54 -16.38 -11.50 -6.11
C PRO A 54 -17.53 -10.64 -6.63
N ALA A 55 -18.26 -9.96 -5.74
CA ALA A 55 -19.41 -9.15 -6.12
C ALA A 55 -19.03 -7.95 -7.01
N GLU A 56 -17.91 -7.29 -6.70
CA GLU A 56 -17.36 -6.19 -7.51
C GLU A 56 -16.97 -6.66 -8.92
N VAL A 57 -16.32 -7.83 -9.04
CA VAL A 57 -15.93 -8.41 -10.34
C VAL A 57 -17.17 -8.82 -11.15
N ASP A 58 -18.16 -9.44 -10.52
CA ASP A 58 -19.44 -9.80 -11.16
C ASP A 58 -20.14 -8.56 -11.72
N SER A 59 -20.22 -7.51 -10.91
CA SER A 59 -20.83 -6.23 -11.30
C SER A 59 -20.07 -5.59 -12.46
N ALA A 60 -18.75 -5.47 -12.37
CA ALA A 60 -17.92 -4.87 -13.43
C ALA A 60 -18.05 -5.64 -14.76
N PHE A 61 -17.94 -6.97 -14.71
CA PHE A 61 -18.05 -7.82 -15.89
C PHE A 61 -19.44 -7.73 -16.54
N LYS A 62 -20.52 -7.73 -15.73
CA LYS A 62 -21.89 -7.57 -16.23
C LYS A 62 -22.10 -6.22 -16.94
N ASN A 63 -21.39 -5.19 -16.51
CA ASN A 63 -21.44 -3.85 -17.12
C ASN A 63 -20.44 -3.68 -18.30
N GLY A 64 -19.74 -4.75 -18.70
CA GLY A 64 -18.77 -4.71 -19.80
C GLY A 64 -17.47 -3.97 -19.47
N ASP A 65 -17.15 -3.80 -18.18
CA ASP A 65 -15.84 -3.31 -17.71
C ASP A 65 -14.94 -4.52 -17.44
N GLU A 66 -14.12 -4.88 -18.42
CA GLU A 66 -13.16 -5.99 -18.33
C GLU A 66 -11.74 -5.49 -17.98
N ARG A 67 -11.61 -4.25 -17.49
CA ARG A 67 -10.30 -3.69 -17.12
C ARG A 67 -9.72 -4.39 -15.89
N LEU A 68 -8.40 -4.58 -15.90
CA LEU A 68 -7.64 -5.05 -14.74
C LEU A 68 -7.26 -3.89 -13.83
N LEU A 69 -7.14 -4.14 -12.54
CA LEU A 69 -6.67 -3.16 -11.57
C LEU A 69 -5.15 -3.06 -11.56
N ALA A 70 -4.65 -1.83 -11.46
CA ALA A 70 -3.23 -1.52 -11.30
C ALA A 70 -3.00 -0.57 -10.13
N VAL A 71 -1.79 -0.62 -9.58
CA VAL A 71 -1.33 0.17 -8.43
C VAL A 71 -0.20 1.07 -8.96
N MET A 72 -0.43 2.38 -9.07
CA MET A 72 0.53 3.34 -9.68
C MET A 72 0.23 4.79 -9.25
N GLU A 73 1.26 5.64 -9.24
CA GLU A 73 1.27 7.02 -8.71
C GLU A 73 0.30 8.00 -9.37
N ASP A 74 0.17 7.96 -10.69
CA ASP A 74 -0.92 8.59 -11.42
C ASP A 74 -0.85 8.12 -12.86
N GLY A 75 -1.96 7.60 -13.39
CA GLY A 75 -2.10 7.50 -14.84
C GLY A 75 -2.36 8.91 -15.35
N ILE A 76 -1.49 9.46 -16.22
CA ILE A 76 -1.74 10.77 -16.83
C ILE A 76 -3.06 10.68 -17.59
N THR A 77 -4.12 11.23 -16.99
CA THR A 77 -5.41 11.38 -17.64
C THR A 77 -5.28 12.64 -18.50
N ILE A 78 -5.10 12.46 -19.80
CA ILE A 78 -4.93 13.58 -20.73
C ILE A 78 -6.26 14.34 -20.83
N PRO A 79 -6.35 15.61 -20.36
CA PRO A 79 -7.59 16.37 -20.42
C PRO A 79 -8.11 16.51 -21.85
N GLY A 80 -9.42 16.34 -22.05
CA GLY A 80 -10.05 16.42 -23.37
C GLY A 80 -9.91 15.17 -24.24
N LYS A 81 -9.16 14.15 -23.80
CA LYS A 81 -9.13 12.84 -24.46
C LYS A 81 -10.03 11.87 -23.69
N PRO A 82 -11.15 11.42 -24.27
CA PRO A 82 -11.98 10.40 -23.62
C PRO A 82 -11.14 9.16 -23.34
N ASP A 83 -11.30 8.60 -22.13
CA ASP A 83 -10.76 7.29 -21.81
C ASP A 83 -11.46 6.25 -22.68
N ASN A 84 -10.85 5.95 -23.82
CA ASN A 84 -11.40 5.04 -24.83
C ASN A 84 -11.29 3.56 -24.41
N TYR A 85 -10.69 3.29 -23.23
CA TYR A 85 -10.44 1.95 -22.72
C TYR A 85 -11.56 1.41 -21.82
N LYS A 86 -12.80 1.90 -21.97
CA LYS A 86 -13.94 1.50 -21.13
C LYS A 86 -14.21 -0.02 -21.10
N HIS A 87 -13.77 -0.74 -22.13
CA HIS A 87 -14.00 -2.17 -22.26
C HIS A 87 -12.78 -3.02 -21.88
N ALA A 88 -11.56 -2.56 -22.12
CA ALA A 88 -10.34 -3.32 -21.89
C ALA A 88 -9.15 -2.39 -21.59
N GLY A 89 -8.30 -2.75 -20.64
CA GLY A 89 -7.16 -1.93 -20.21
C GLY A 89 -6.87 -2.05 -18.71
N LEU A 90 -6.27 -1.00 -18.14
CA LEU A 90 -5.97 -0.89 -16.72
C LEU A 90 -6.85 0.19 -16.07
N ARG A 91 -7.35 -0.10 -14.86
CA ARG A 91 -8.01 0.85 -13.96
C ARG A 91 -7.09 1.05 -12.76
N ILE A 92 -6.62 2.28 -12.56
CA ILE A 92 -5.71 2.61 -11.46
C ILE A 92 -6.49 2.67 -10.15
N ILE A 93 -5.95 2.09 -9.09
CA ILE A 93 -6.44 2.30 -7.72
C ILE A 93 -5.91 3.67 -7.26
N PRO A 94 -6.79 4.63 -6.88
CA PRO A 94 -6.35 5.97 -6.50
C PRO A 94 -5.35 6.00 -5.34
N ASN A 95 -4.55 7.06 -5.24
CA ASN A 95 -3.64 7.33 -4.10
C ASN A 95 -2.57 6.25 -3.83
N THR A 96 -2.32 5.35 -4.78
CA THR A 96 -1.21 4.39 -4.70
C THR A 96 0.04 5.01 -5.30
N THR A 97 1.25 4.64 -4.89
CA THR A 97 2.51 5.17 -5.44
C THR A 97 3.59 4.08 -5.45
N ASP A 98 4.56 4.15 -6.36
CA ASP A 98 5.73 3.28 -6.37
C ASP A 98 6.82 3.73 -5.37
N ALA A 99 6.69 4.93 -4.80
CA ALA A 99 7.62 5.51 -3.83
C ALA A 99 6.91 5.98 -2.54
N PRO A 100 6.32 5.06 -1.74
CA PRO A 100 5.57 5.44 -0.56
C PRO A 100 6.47 6.10 0.49
N SER A 101 6.06 7.28 0.94
CA SER A 101 6.80 8.17 1.83
C SER A 101 6.40 8.05 3.30
N SER A 102 5.20 7.52 3.59
CA SER A 102 4.69 7.29 4.95
C SER A 102 4.36 5.82 5.22
N THR A 103 4.30 5.43 6.50
CA THR A 103 3.88 4.08 6.91
C THR A 103 2.43 3.79 6.51
N THR A 104 1.56 4.80 6.59
CA THR A 104 0.16 4.71 6.16
C THR A 104 0.08 4.47 4.65
N GLU A 105 0.89 5.18 3.86
CA GLU A 105 0.97 5.02 2.41
C GLU A 105 1.50 3.64 2.01
N GLN A 106 2.51 3.12 2.72
CA GLN A 106 2.99 1.73 2.56
C GLN A 106 1.89 0.71 2.87
N GLU A 107 1.06 0.94 3.90
CA GLU A 107 -0.08 0.07 4.19
C GLU A 107 -1.11 0.11 3.06
N LEU A 108 -1.45 1.30 2.55
CA LEU A 108 -2.35 1.47 1.43
C LEU A 108 -1.85 0.70 0.20
N GLN A 109 -0.57 0.85 -0.15
CA GLN A 109 0.06 0.16 -1.28
C GLN A 109 -0.08 -1.37 -1.15
N ARG A 110 0.19 -1.91 0.05
CA ARG A 110 0.07 -3.35 0.33
C ARG A 110 -1.37 -3.84 0.22
N VAL A 111 -2.33 -3.08 0.75
CA VAL A 111 -3.77 -3.43 0.71
C VAL A 111 -4.29 -3.36 -0.72
N ALA A 112 -3.96 -2.29 -1.45
CA ALA A 112 -4.32 -2.11 -2.86
C ALA A 112 -3.74 -3.22 -3.74
N TYR A 113 -2.48 -3.60 -3.54
CA TYR A 113 -1.86 -4.72 -4.26
C TYR A 113 -2.62 -6.04 -4.06
N ASN A 114 -2.94 -6.38 -2.81
CA ASN A 114 -3.66 -7.63 -2.50
C ASN A 114 -5.08 -7.64 -3.07
N TYR A 115 -5.75 -6.48 -3.06
CA TYR A 115 -7.05 -6.31 -3.69
C TYR A 115 -6.97 -6.47 -5.22
N ALA A 116 -6.06 -5.74 -5.87
CA ALA A 116 -5.84 -5.82 -7.32
C ALA A 116 -5.51 -7.25 -7.78
N LYS A 117 -4.64 -7.95 -7.04
CA LYS A 117 -4.26 -9.33 -7.36
C LYS A 117 -5.49 -10.27 -7.39
N GLN A 118 -6.33 -10.23 -6.36
CA GLN A 118 -7.51 -11.09 -6.26
C GLN A 118 -8.56 -10.72 -7.31
N TYR A 119 -8.84 -9.42 -7.47
CA TYR A 119 -9.75 -8.92 -8.48
C TYR A 119 -9.33 -9.37 -9.89
N ASN A 120 -8.05 -9.18 -10.24
CA ASN A 120 -7.53 -9.51 -11.56
C ASN A 120 -7.60 -11.01 -11.85
N GLN A 121 -7.34 -11.86 -10.86
CA GLN A 121 -7.47 -13.32 -11.01
C GLN A 121 -8.91 -13.74 -11.34
N LEU A 122 -9.89 -13.15 -10.66
CA LEU A 122 -11.32 -13.43 -10.90
C LEU A 122 -11.77 -12.87 -12.25
N MET A 123 -11.38 -11.63 -12.58
CA MET A 123 -11.71 -11.00 -13.86
C MET A 123 -11.15 -11.80 -15.04
N ILE A 124 -9.88 -12.22 -14.99
CA ILE A 124 -9.26 -13.07 -16.02
C ILE A 124 -10.02 -14.38 -16.19
N SER A 125 -10.46 -15.00 -15.08
CA SER A 125 -11.24 -16.23 -15.14
C SER A 125 -12.56 -16.04 -15.89
N LYS A 126 -13.27 -14.92 -15.66
CA LYS A 126 -14.49 -14.59 -16.39
C LYS A 126 -14.26 -14.31 -17.87
N ILE A 127 -13.24 -13.52 -18.20
CA ILE A 127 -12.89 -13.19 -19.59
C ILE A 127 -12.59 -14.47 -20.38
N LYS A 128 -11.89 -15.44 -19.78
CA LYS A 128 -11.56 -16.72 -20.42
C LYS A 128 -12.76 -17.65 -20.64
N SER A 129 -13.84 -17.48 -19.87
CA SER A 129 -15.04 -18.31 -19.96
C SER A 129 -16.13 -17.72 -20.88
N LYS A 130 -15.88 -16.54 -21.45
CA LYS A 130 -16.74 -15.88 -22.44
C LYS A 130 -16.53 -16.50 -23.83
#